data_AF-A0ABD0PBB3-F1
#
_entry.id   AF-A0ABD0PBB3-F1
#
_cell.length_a   1.000
_cell.length_b   1.000
_cell.length_c   1.000
_cell.angle_alpha   90.00
_cell.angle_beta   90.00
_cell.angle_gamma   90.00
#
_symmetry.space_group_name_H-M   'P 1'
#
loop_
_entity.id
_entity.type
_entity.pdbx_description
1 polymer ?
#
loop_
_entity_poly.entity_id
_entity_poly.type
_entity_poly.pdbx_seq_one_letter_code
_entity_poly.pdbx_strand_id
1 'polypeptide(L)'
;PGSPSISSSLAHPSEEGPSFSGEGHNLAPAPRPLESPPLVPGRNQEDFRDLSPSVVNTILQARAPSTWRLYDLKWHIFVNWCSSRGKDPRRCGIESVLSFLQGGLDKHLSASTLKVHVAAISANHDLVEDRSVGKHDLFIRFLRGAWRLNPPRPHLIPSWDLALVLQALQQDPFDPLQSVEFNALSLKTALLTALTSVKRVGDLQALSANSSCLEFGPADSHIVLRPRPGYVPK
;
A
#
# COMPACT_ATOMS: atom_id res chain seq x y z
N PRO A 1 43.03 11.30 63.91
CA PRO A 1 44.49 11.34 63.61
C PRO A 1 45.03 9.93 63.32
N GLY A 2 45.50 9.70 62.09
CA GLY A 2 46.46 8.63 61.75
C GLY A 2 45.91 7.28 61.28
N SER A 3 45.82 7.10 59.95
CA SER A 3 45.91 5.79 59.25
C SER A 3 47.39 5.31 59.19
N PRO A 4 47.78 4.21 58.51
CA PRO A 4 47.06 3.01 58.05
C PRO A 4 47.80 1.68 58.41
N SER A 5 47.21 0.52 58.13
CA SER A 5 47.97 -0.74 57.98
C SER A 5 47.28 -1.67 56.98
N ILE A 6 48.07 -2.07 55.99
CA ILE A 6 47.74 -2.94 54.86
C ILE A 6 47.75 -4.40 55.33
N SER A 7 46.78 -5.19 54.90
CA SER A 7 46.98 -6.63 54.69
C SER A 7 46.18 -7.10 53.49
N SER A 8 46.87 -7.89 52.67
CA SER A 8 46.58 -8.32 51.32
C SER A 8 45.99 -9.72 51.25
N SER A 9 45.60 -10.11 50.02
CA SER A 9 45.41 -11.47 49.49
C SER A 9 43.97 -12.02 49.59
N LEU A 10 43.32 -12.57 48.56
CA LEU A 10 43.80 -13.22 47.33
C LEU A 10 42.88 -12.97 46.11
N ALA A 11 43.54 -12.90 44.96
CA ALA A 11 43.18 -13.21 43.57
C ALA A 11 41.79 -13.77 43.21
N HIS A 12 41.23 -13.25 42.11
CA HIS A 12 40.80 -14.08 40.97
C HIS A 12 41.23 -13.42 39.65
N PRO A 13 41.71 -14.19 38.65
CA PRO A 13 42.19 -13.66 37.38
C PRO A 13 41.07 -13.47 36.34
N SER A 14 41.36 -12.57 35.41
CA SER A 14 40.62 -12.30 34.17
C SER A 14 40.37 -13.55 33.33
N GLU A 15 39.16 -13.66 32.77
CA GLU A 15 38.98 -14.22 31.43
C GLU A 15 38.05 -13.31 30.62
N GLU A 16 38.51 -13.04 29.40
CA GLU A 16 37.98 -12.11 28.42
C GLU A 16 36.63 -12.58 27.86
N GLY A 17 35.64 -11.69 27.85
CA GLY A 17 34.43 -11.85 27.04
C GLY A 17 34.71 -11.46 25.59
N PRO A 18 34.19 -12.19 24.59
CA PRO A 18 34.43 -11.86 23.19
C PRO A 18 33.74 -10.54 22.81
N SER A 19 34.48 -9.67 22.14
CA SER A 19 33.96 -8.46 21.51
C SER A 19 33.14 -8.84 20.27
N PHE A 20 31.82 -8.88 20.39
CA PHE A 20 30.94 -9.00 19.23
C PHE A 20 30.86 -7.64 18.51
N SER A 21 31.75 -7.45 17.55
CA SER A 21 31.62 -6.47 16.47
C SER A 21 30.57 -6.98 15.49
N GLY A 22 29.31 -6.62 15.70
CA GLY A 22 28.21 -6.91 14.78
C GLY A 22 27.94 -5.71 13.87
N GLU A 23 28.54 -5.72 12.68
CA GLU A 23 28.10 -4.88 11.56
C GLU A 23 26.62 -5.17 11.28
N GLY A 24 25.75 -4.25 11.69
CA GLY A 24 24.33 -4.30 11.38
C GLY A 24 24.13 -4.09 9.89
N HIS A 25 23.92 -5.18 9.14
CA HIS A 25 23.43 -5.10 7.77
C HIS A 25 22.03 -4.47 7.78
N ASN A 26 21.97 -3.19 7.43
CA ASN A 26 20.75 -2.43 7.18
C ASN A 26 20.04 -2.98 5.94
N LEU A 27 19.24 -4.03 6.11
CA LEU A 27 18.34 -4.58 5.07
C LEU A 27 16.93 -3.99 5.14
N ALA A 28 16.71 -2.92 5.90
CA ALA A 28 15.46 -2.16 5.82
C ALA A 28 15.51 -1.23 4.59
N PRO A 29 14.55 -1.31 3.66
CA PRO A 29 14.40 -0.29 2.63
C PRO A 29 14.25 1.07 3.31
N ALA A 30 15.08 2.04 2.93
CA ALA A 30 14.97 3.40 3.41
C ALA A 30 13.53 3.92 3.23
N PRO A 31 12.98 4.70 4.18
CA PRO A 31 11.70 5.37 3.97
C PRO A 31 11.82 6.18 2.70
N ARG A 32 11.02 5.85 1.68
CA ARG A 32 10.97 6.67 0.47
C ARG A 32 10.60 8.08 0.91
N PRO A 33 11.37 9.12 0.52
CA PRO A 33 10.94 10.48 0.69
C PRO A 33 9.52 10.62 0.14
N LEU A 34 8.64 11.28 0.89
CA LEU A 34 7.39 11.78 0.36
C LEU A 34 7.77 12.80 -0.72
N GLU A 35 8.05 12.32 -1.93
CA GLU A 35 8.04 13.16 -3.11
C GLU A 35 6.71 13.90 -3.10
N SER A 36 6.81 15.22 -3.00
CA SER A 36 5.71 16.12 -3.27
C SER A 36 5.12 15.67 -4.61
N PRO A 37 3.81 15.38 -4.67
CA PRO A 37 3.18 15.02 -5.93
C PRO A 37 3.56 16.08 -6.97
N PRO A 38 4.08 15.70 -8.15
CA PRO A 38 4.42 16.66 -9.19
C PRO A 38 3.20 17.55 -9.48
N LEU A 39 3.48 18.83 -9.73
CA LEU A 39 2.47 19.84 -10.03
C LEU A 39 1.57 19.33 -11.18
N VAL A 40 0.28 19.26 -10.89
CA VAL A 40 -0.75 18.52 -11.64
C VAL A 40 -0.86 18.94 -13.10
N PRO A 41 -0.71 18.02 -14.09
CA PRO A 41 -1.30 18.18 -15.41
C PRO A 41 -2.73 17.62 -15.36
N GLY A 42 -3.76 18.47 -15.25
CA GLY A 42 -5.13 17.93 -15.23
C GLY A 42 -6.22 18.77 -14.59
N ARG A 43 -5.90 19.56 -13.57
CA ARG A 43 -6.78 20.64 -13.12
C ARG A 43 -6.24 21.93 -13.70
N ASN A 44 -7.12 22.81 -14.16
CA ASN A 44 -6.67 24.09 -14.70
C ASN A 44 -5.80 24.73 -13.62
N GLN A 45 -4.54 24.98 -13.96
CA GLN A 45 -3.67 25.81 -13.13
C GLN A 45 -4.34 27.17 -12.87
N GLU A 46 -5.30 27.54 -13.74
CA GLU A 46 -6.18 28.70 -13.66
C GLU A 46 -7.17 28.65 -12.47
N ASP A 47 -7.71 27.48 -12.09
CA ASP A 47 -8.66 27.35 -10.97
C ASP A 47 -8.02 27.66 -9.61
N PHE A 48 -6.68 27.64 -9.55
CA PHE A 48 -5.89 27.85 -8.34
C PHE A 48 -5.10 29.15 -8.35
N ARG A 49 -5.19 29.96 -9.41
CA ARG A 49 -4.40 31.20 -9.54
C ARG A 49 -4.67 32.20 -8.41
N ASP A 50 -5.90 32.23 -7.93
CA ASP A 50 -6.35 33.17 -6.88
C ASP A 50 -6.24 32.59 -5.47
N LEU A 51 -5.70 31.37 -5.31
CA LEU A 51 -5.67 30.67 -4.02
C LEU A 51 -4.26 30.68 -3.40
N SER A 52 -4.21 30.73 -2.06
CA SER A 52 -2.93 30.69 -1.35
C SER A 52 -2.24 29.33 -1.48
N PRO A 53 -0.89 29.27 -1.46
CA PRO A 53 -0.16 28.00 -1.61
C PRO A 53 -0.55 26.92 -0.58
N SER A 54 -0.88 27.33 0.65
CA SER A 54 -1.33 26.40 1.71
C SER A 54 -2.71 25.79 1.41
N VAL A 55 -3.63 26.60 0.87
CA VAL A 55 -4.95 26.13 0.43
C VAL A 55 -4.81 25.18 -0.75
N VAL A 56 -3.98 25.54 -1.74
CA VAL A 56 -3.67 24.67 -2.89
C VAL A 56 -3.09 23.34 -2.40
N ASN A 57 -2.11 23.36 -1.50
CA ASN A 57 -1.53 22.14 -0.95
C ASN A 57 -2.59 21.25 -0.29
N THR A 58 -3.48 21.82 0.53
CA THR A 58 -4.58 21.08 1.17
C THR A 58 -5.53 20.46 0.14
N ILE A 59 -5.89 21.21 -0.91
CA ILE A 59 -6.76 20.70 -1.99
C ILE A 59 -6.07 19.57 -2.77
N LEU A 60 -4.76 19.64 -2.96
CA LEU A 60 -3.99 18.57 -3.61
C LEU A 60 -3.95 17.28 -2.77
N GLN A 61 -3.99 17.41 -1.43
CA GLN A 61 -4.10 16.25 -0.51
C GLN A 61 -5.48 15.57 -0.51
N ALA A 62 -6.49 16.14 -1.18
CA ALA A 62 -7.84 15.55 -1.24
C ALA A 62 -7.89 14.14 -1.88
N ARG A 63 -6.82 13.69 -2.53
CA ARG A 63 -6.69 12.32 -3.04
C ARG A 63 -5.37 11.70 -2.57
N ALA A 64 -5.45 10.45 -2.12
CA ALA A 64 -4.28 9.67 -1.77
C ALA A 64 -3.29 9.57 -2.96
N PRO A 65 -1.96 9.62 -2.73
CA PRO A 65 -0.96 9.53 -3.79
C PRO A 65 -1.10 8.29 -4.69
N SER A 66 -1.56 7.16 -4.13
CA SER A 66 -1.80 5.94 -4.92
C SER A 66 -2.96 6.08 -5.91
N THR A 67 -4.01 6.83 -5.56
CA THR A 67 -5.15 7.11 -6.45
C THR A 67 -4.73 8.05 -7.57
N TRP A 68 -3.89 9.06 -7.25
CA TRP A 68 -3.31 9.96 -8.24
C TRP A 68 -2.52 9.22 -9.31
N ARG A 69 -1.53 8.41 -8.91
CA ARG A 69 -0.71 7.62 -9.85
C ARG A 69 -1.56 6.70 -10.72
N LEU A 70 -2.61 6.11 -10.14
CA LEU A 70 -3.53 5.27 -10.90
C LEU A 70 -4.32 6.08 -11.92
N TYR A 71 -4.82 7.27 -11.56
CA TYR A 71 -5.57 8.11 -12.49
C TYR A 71 -4.68 8.65 -13.60
N ASP A 72 -3.47 9.09 -13.26
CA ASP A 72 -2.48 9.58 -14.22
C ASP A 72 -2.14 8.51 -15.28
N LEU A 73 -1.84 7.28 -14.84
CA LEU A 73 -1.63 6.15 -15.74
C LEU A 73 -2.83 5.92 -16.66
N LYS A 74 -4.05 5.92 -16.11
CA LYS A 74 -5.28 5.65 -16.88
C LYS A 74 -5.64 6.79 -17.82
N TRP A 75 -5.30 8.02 -17.45
CA TRP A 75 -5.43 9.21 -18.28
C TRP A 75 -4.45 9.17 -19.45
N HIS A 76 -3.18 8.83 -19.25
CA HIS A 76 -2.21 8.69 -20.33
C HIS A 76 -2.59 7.62 -21.36
N ILE A 77 -3.16 6.50 -20.92
CA ILE A 77 -3.71 5.49 -21.84
C ILE A 77 -4.79 6.11 -22.74
N PHE A 78 -5.67 6.93 -22.16
CA PHE A 78 -6.72 7.62 -22.91
C PHE A 78 -6.17 8.69 -23.85
N VAL A 79 -5.21 9.50 -23.39
CA VAL A 79 -4.50 10.50 -24.22
C VAL A 79 -3.90 9.84 -25.46
N ASN A 80 -3.17 8.75 -25.29
CA ASN A 80 -2.57 8.02 -26.41
C ASN A 80 -3.63 7.49 -27.39
N TRP A 81 -4.75 6.99 -26.88
CA TRP A 81 -5.86 6.54 -27.71
C TRP A 81 -6.48 7.69 -28.51
N CYS A 82 -6.69 8.86 -27.89
CA CYS A 82 -7.19 10.07 -28.56
C CYS A 82 -6.22 10.57 -29.63
N SER A 83 -4.93 10.67 -29.32
CA SER A 83 -3.88 11.11 -30.24
C SER A 83 -3.81 10.21 -31.48
N SER A 84 -3.93 8.89 -31.32
CA SER A 84 -3.96 7.95 -32.45
C SER A 84 -5.15 8.14 -33.41
N ARG A 85 -6.16 8.90 -33.00
CA ARG A 85 -7.40 9.16 -33.74
C ARG A 85 -7.57 10.64 -34.08
N GLY A 86 -6.55 11.48 -33.85
CA GLY A 86 -6.63 12.92 -34.08
C GLY A 86 -7.67 13.64 -33.22
N LYS A 87 -8.01 13.10 -32.05
CA LYS A 87 -8.99 13.69 -31.12
C LYS A 87 -8.27 14.42 -29.99
N ASP A 88 -8.81 15.55 -29.53
CA ASP A 88 -8.33 16.22 -28.32
C ASP A 88 -8.81 15.45 -27.08
N PRO A 89 -7.90 14.90 -26.25
CA PRO A 89 -8.28 14.14 -25.07
C PRO A 89 -9.02 14.95 -23.99
N ARG A 90 -8.88 16.28 -23.92
CA ARG A 90 -9.58 17.09 -22.91
C ARG A 90 -10.99 17.49 -23.34
N ARG A 91 -11.26 17.49 -24.64
CA ARG A 91 -12.46 18.11 -25.24
C ARG A 91 -13.28 17.18 -26.11
N CYS A 92 -12.89 15.92 -26.23
CA CYS A 92 -13.64 14.98 -27.07
C CYS A 92 -15.05 14.73 -26.53
N GLY A 93 -16.00 14.48 -27.44
CA GLY A 93 -17.39 14.28 -27.07
C GLY A 93 -17.67 12.93 -26.41
N ILE A 94 -18.91 12.75 -25.92
CA ILE A 94 -19.38 11.52 -25.26
C ILE A 94 -19.13 10.28 -26.11
N GLU A 95 -19.39 10.35 -27.41
CA GLU A 95 -19.22 9.26 -28.38
C GLU A 95 -17.77 8.76 -28.42
N SER A 96 -16.80 9.66 -28.28
CA SER A 96 -15.37 9.32 -28.28
C SER A 96 -14.97 8.59 -27.01
N VAL A 97 -15.40 9.11 -25.85
CA VAL A 97 -15.12 8.49 -24.56
C VAL A 97 -15.80 7.12 -24.45
N LEU A 98 -17.05 6.99 -24.89
CA LEU A 98 -17.75 5.69 -24.90
C LEU A 98 -17.08 4.70 -25.85
N SER A 99 -16.63 5.13 -27.04
CA SER A 99 -15.88 4.28 -27.96
C SER A 99 -14.57 3.77 -27.36
N PHE A 100 -13.87 4.62 -26.60
CA PHE A 100 -12.69 4.20 -25.86
C PHE A 100 -13.02 3.13 -24.81
N LEU A 101 -14.06 3.36 -24.01
CA LEU A 101 -14.48 2.43 -22.97
C LEU A 101 -14.98 1.10 -23.57
N GLN A 102 -15.69 1.14 -24.68
CA GLN A 102 -16.13 -0.03 -25.43
C GLN A 102 -14.93 -0.85 -25.89
N GLY A 103 -13.91 -0.22 -26.50
CA GLY A 103 -12.68 -0.92 -26.88
C GLY A 103 -11.93 -1.55 -25.69
N GLY A 104 -12.09 -0.98 -24.48
CA GLY A 104 -11.61 -1.61 -23.24
C GLY A 104 -12.44 -2.84 -22.85
N LEU A 105 -13.76 -2.75 -22.94
CA LEU A 105 -14.68 -3.87 -22.68
C LEU A 105 -14.47 -5.02 -23.66
N ASP A 106 -14.27 -4.72 -24.95
CA ASP A 106 -13.98 -5.70 -26.02
C ASP A 106 -12.66 -6.43 -25.76
N LYS A 107 -11.70 -5.77 -25.10
CA LYS A 107 -10.44 -6.37 -24.61
C LYS A 107 -10.59 -7.03 -23.24
N HIS A 108 -11.81 -7.31 -22.80
CA HIS A 108 -12.15 -7.96 -21.54
C HIS A 108 -11.68 -7.22 -20.28
N LEU A 109 -11.50 -5.90 -20.32
CA LEU A 109 -11.28 -5.13 -19.10
C LEU A 109 -12.49 -5.30 -18.16
N SER A 110 -12.20 -5.47 -16.87
CA SER A 110 -13.26 -5.54 -15.86
C SER A 110 -14.04 -4.23 -15.78
N ALA A 111 -15.31 -4.31 -15.41
CA ALA A 111 -16.12 -3.11 -15.23
C ALA A 111 -15.57 -2.18 -14.11
N SER A 112 -14.89 -2.75 -13.11
CA SER A 112 -14.13 -1.99 -12.10
C SER A 112 -12.98 -1.20 -12.74
N THR A 113 -12.23 -1.80 -13.66
CA THR A 113 -11.15 -1.13 -14.40
C THR A 113 -11.69 0.00 -15.27
N LEU A 114 -12.81 -0.23 -15.97
CA LEU A 114 -13.48 0.79 -16.78
C LEU A 114 -13.97 1.96 -15.92
N LYS A 115 -14.47 1.69 -14.71
CA LYS A 115 -14.85 2.74 -13.75
C LYS A 115 -13.65 3.61 -13.35
N VAL A 116 -12.45 3.03 -13.20
CA VAL A 116 -11.23 3.81 -12.93
C VAL A 116 -10.86 4.67 -14.14
N HIS A 117 -10.98 4.17 -15.37
CA HIS A 117 -10.80 5.00 -16.57
C HIS A 117 -11.77 6.17 -16.59
N VAL A 118 -13.07 5.94 -16.34
CA VAL A 118 -14.08 7.00 -16.25
C VAL A 118 -13.70 8.04 -15.20
N ALA A 119 -13.26 7.62 -14.01
CA ALA A 119 -12.89 8.54 -12.95
C ALA A 119 -11.62 9.35 -13.27
N ALA A 120 -10.63 8.73 -13.92
CA ALA A 120 -9.43 9.40 -14.41
C ALA A 120 -9.77 10.44 -15.49
N ILE A 121 -10.60 10.08 -16.46
CA ILE A 121 -11.06 10.99 -17.51
C ILE A 121 -11.85 12.15 -16.87
N SER A 122 -12.77 11.85 -15.94
CA SER A 122 -13.54 12.88 -15.22
C SER A 122 -12.69 13.89 -14.45
N ALA A 123 -11.48 13.51 -14.06
CA ALA A 123 -10.58 14.37 -13.30
C ALA A 123 -9.75 15.31 -14.19
N ASN A 124 -9.67 15.06 -15.50
CA ASN A 124 -8.79 15.74 -16.45
C ASN A 124 -9.49 16.29 -17.71
N HIS A 125 -10.72 15.82 -17.96
CA HIS A 125 -11.55 16.18 -19.11
C HIS A 125 -12.46 17.37 -18.75
N ASP A 126 -12.68 18.26 -19.72
CA ASP A 126 -13.61 19.38 -19.58
C ASP A 126 -15.04 18.87 -19.37
N LEU A 127 -15.93 19.74 -18.89
CA LEU A 127 -17.35 19.39 -18.77
C LEU A 127 -17.92 19.06 -20.16
N VAL A 128 -18.73 18.01 -20.21
CA VAL A 128 -19.47 17.61 -21.42
C VAL A 128 -20.95 17.77 -21.11
N GLU A 129 -21.63 18.65 -21.85
CA GLU A 129 -23.02 19.05 -21.56
C GLU A 129 -23.18 19.47 -20.08
N ASP A 130 -22.31 20.38 -19.62
CA ASP A 130 -22.26 20.93 -18.26
C ASP A 130 -22.08 19.90 -17.13
N ARG A 131 -21.68 18.67 -17.46
CA ARG A 131 -21.47 17.59 -16.50
C ARG A 131 -20.09 16.96 -16.66
N SER A 132 -19.50 16.52 -15.56
CA SER A 132 -18.29 15.70 -15.64
C SER A 132 -18.62 14.32 -16.18
N VAL A 133 -17.68 13.72 -16.91
CA VAL A 133 -17.82 12.40 -17.53
C VAL A 133 -18.38 11.35 -16.55
N GLY A 134 -17.89 11.30 -15.32
CA GLY A 134 -18.30 10.32 -14.32
C GLY A 134 -19.70 10.53 -13.73
N LYS A 135 -20.29 11.72 -13.92
CA LYS A 135 -21.65 12.04 -13.49
C LYS A 135 -22.67 11.98 -14.63
N HIS A 136 -22.21 11.82 -15.87
CA HIS A 136 -23.08 11.84 -17.03
C HIS A 136 -23.76 10.48 -17.27
N ASP A 137 -25.08 10.48 -17.48
CA ASP A 137 -25.95 9.30 -17.44
C ASP A 137 -25.52 8.17 -18.39
N LEU A 138 -25.05 8.52 -19.59
CA LEU A 138 -24.60 7.53 -20.56
C LEU A 138 -23.41 6.70 -20.06
N PHE A 139 -22.45 7.30 -19.35
CA PHE A 139 -21.32 6.54 -18.79
C PHE A 139 -21.76 5.67 -17.61
N ILE A 140 -22.69 6.15 -16.78
CA ILE A 140 -23.27 5.37 -15.69
C ILE A 140 -24.00 4.14 -16.24
N ARG A 141 -24.83 4.33 -17.28
CA ARG A 141 -25.54 3.24 -17.96
C ARG A 141 -24.57 2.28 -18.65
N PHE A 142 -23.55 2.79 -19.32
CA PHE A 142 -22.50 1.98 -19.95
C PHE A 142 -21.79 1.09 -18.91
N LEU A 143 -21.34 1.66 -17.79
CA LEU A 143 -20.69 0.89 -16.73
C LEU A 143 -21.63 -0.19 -16.15
N ARG A 144 -22.91 0.11 -15.94
CA ARG A 144 -23.90 -0.89 -15.53
C ARG A 144 -24.05 -2.01 -16.56
N GLY A 145 -24.04 -1.68 -17.85
CA GLY A 145 -24.03 -2.65 -18.94
C GLY A 145 -22.78 -3.53 -18.92
N ALA A 146 -21.60 -2.93 -18.82
CA ALA A 146 -20.32 -3.63 -18.71
C ALA A 146 -20.29 -4.61 -17.52
N TRP A 147 -20.84 -4.21 -16.37
CA TRP A 147 -20.99 -5.08 -15.19
C TRP A 147 -21.88 -6.29 -15.44
N ARG A 148 -22.96 -6.14 -16.22
CA ARG A 148 -23.88 -7.25 -16.56
C ARG A 148 -23.29 -8.19 -17.60
N LEU A 149 -22.57 -7.64 -18.58
CA LEU A 149 -21.93 -8.41 -19.64
C LEU A 149 -20.67 -9.15 -19.15
N ASN A 150 -19.96 -8.58 -18.18
CA ASN A 150 -18.76 -9.18 -17.60
C ASN A 150 -18.77 -9.03 -16.07
N PRO A 151 -19.60 -9.82 -15.36
CA PRO A 151 -19.66 -9.76 -13.91
C PRO A 151 -18.31 -10.14 -13.30
N PRO A 152 -17.87 -9.49 -12.20
CA PRO A 152 -16.64 -9.88 -11.54
C PRO A 152 -16.74 -11.34 -11.13
N ARG A 153 -15.76 -12.12 -11.57
CA ARG A 153 -15.62 -13.49 -11.12
C ARG A 153 -14.93 -13.43 -9.76
N PRO A 154 -15.57 -13.90 -8.68
CA PRO A 154 -14.87 -14.02 -7.42
C PRO A 154 -13.65 -14.91 -7.67
N HIS A 155 -12.49 -14.48 -7.16
CA HIS A 155 -11.34 -15.36 -7.11
C HIS A 155 -11.76 -16.57 -6.28
N LEU A 156 -11.68 -17.77 -6.87
CA LEU A 156 -11.82 -19.01 -6.13
C LEU A 156 -10.61 -19.08 -5.21
N ILE A 157 -10.77 -18.63 -3.97
CA ILE A 157 -9.82 -18.94 -2.92
C ILE A 157 -9.98 -20.44 -2.71
N PRO A 158 -8.91 -21.25 -2.86
CA PRO A 158 -9.03 -22.67 -2.57
C PRO A 158 -9.56 -22.82 -1.15
N SER A 159 -10.55 -23.69 -0.96
CA SER A 159 -10.95 -24.08 0.37
C SER A 159 -9.72 -24.66 1.07
N TRP A 160 -9.28 -24.01 2.13
CA TRP A 160 -8.18 -24.50 2.95
C TRP A 160 -8.72 -24.85 4.33
N ASP A 161 -8.23 -25.95 4.87
CA ASP A 161 -8.57 -26.39 6.21
C ASP A 161 -7.58 -25.78 7.20
N LEU A 162 -8.09 -24.91 8.08
CA LEU A 162 -7.27 -24.25 9.10
C LEU A 162 -6.63 -25.27 10.05
N ALA A 163 -7.32 -26.34 10.41
CA ALA A 163 -6.78 -27.36 11.29
C ALA A 163 -5.59 -28.06 10.63
N LEU A 164 -5.71 -28.41 9.34
CA LEU A 164 -4.63 -29.01 8.57
C LEU A 164 -3.41 -28.09 8.48
N VAL A 165 -3.62 -26.80 8.21
CA VAL A 165 -2.53 -25.83 8.12
C VAL A 165 -1.83 -25.66 9.48
N LEU A 166 -2.58 -25.52 10.57
CA LEU A 166 -2.00 -25.42 11.90
C LEU A 166 -1.25 -26.70 12.30
N GLN A 167 -1.76 -27.87 11.93
CA GLN A 167 -1.06 -29.14 12.14
C GLN A 167 0.24 -29.22 11.34
N ALA A 168 0.24 -28.78 10.07
CA ALA A 168 1.44 -28.75 9.25
C ALA A 168 2.51 -27.79 9.81
N LEU A 169 2.10 -26.66 10.42
CA LEU A 169 3.03 -25.74 11.08
C LEU A 169 3.71 -26.32 12.35
N GLN A 170 3.23 -27.47 12.86
CA GLN A 170 3.82 -28.20 13.98
C GLN A 170 4.76 -29.33 13.53
N GLN A 171 5.05 -29.43 12.23
CA GLN A 171 5.90 -30.47 11.64
C GLN A 171 7.07 -29.83 10.90
N ASP A 172 8.06 -30.63 10.49
CA ASP A 172 9.11 -30.20 9.58
C ASP A 172 8.53 -29.54 8.31
N PRO A 173 9.09 -28.42 7.82
CA PRO A 173 10.28 -27.72 8.30
C PRO A 173 9.99 -26.64 9.36
N PHE A 174 8.77 -26.51 9.87
CA PHE A 174 8.32 -25.40 10.71
C PHE A 174 8.56 -25.60 12.22
N ASP A 175 8.96 -26.79 12.64
CA ASP A 175 9.29 -27.19 14.01
C ASP A 175 10.43 -28.23 13.97
N PRO A 176 11.34 -28.31 14.97
CA PRO A 176 11.40 -27.51 16.19
C PRO A 176 11.94 -26.08 15.98
N LEU A 177 11.42 -25.10 16.73
CA LEU A 177 11.80 -23.68 16.63
C LEU A 177 13.29 -23.39 16.82
N GLN A 178 14.05 -24.28 17.46
CA GLN A 178 15.49 -24.12 17.69
C GLN A 178 16.33 -24.41 16.44
N SER A 179 15.81 -25.20 15.49
CA SER A 179 16.54 -25.62 14.29
C SER A 179 15.87 -25.23 12.98
N VAL A 180 14.72 -24.57 13.04
CA VAL A 180 13.98 -24.09 11.86
C VAL A 180 14.79 -23.06 11.08
N GLU A 181 14.75 -23.16 9.76
CA GLU A 181 15.37 -22.17 8.87
C GLU A 181 14.61 -20.84 8.93
N PHE A 182 15.34 -19.72 8.82
CA PHE A 182 14.77 -18.39 9.03
C PHE A 182 13.59 -18.08 8.10
N ASN A 183 13.61 -18.56 6.85
CA ASN A 183 12.50 -18.42 5.92
C ASN A 183 11.24 -19.15 6.40
N ALA A 184 11.36 -20.41 6.82
CA ALA A 184 10.25 -21.19 7.36
C ALA A 184 9.66 -20.54 8.63
N LEU A 185 10.52 -20.03 9.52
CA LEU A 185 10.08 -19.28 10.71
C LEU A 185 9.36 -17.99 10.33
N SER A 186 9.87 -17.25 9.34
CA SER A 186 9.25 -16.02 8.82
C SER A 186 7.87 -16.30 8.22
N LEU A 187 7.72 -17.39 7.47
CA LEU A 187 6.43 -17.80 6.93
C LEU A 187 5.44 -18.21 8.02
N LYS A 188 5.88 -19.02 9.00
CA LYS A 188 5.07 -19.43 10.16
C LYS A 188 4.56 -18.22 10.94
N THR A 189 5.46 -17.29 11.27
CA THR A 189 5.11 -16.07 12.03
C THR A 189 4.20 -15.14 11.23
N ALA A 190 4.49 -14.91 9.93
CA ALA A 190 3.65 -14.06 9.08
C ALA A 190 2.23 -14.62 8.92
N LEU A 191 2.11 -15.93 8.68
CA LEU A 191 0.82 -16.62 8.57
C LEU A 191 0.02 -16.53 9.87
N LEU A 192 0.62 -16.90 11.01
CA LEU A 192 -0.05 -16.83 12.31
C LEU A 192 -0.45 -15.39 12.68
N THR A 193 0.38 -14.40 12.36
CA THR A 193 0.05 -12.99 12.56
C THR A 193 -1.12 -12.55 11.68
N ALA A 194 -1.16 -12.98 10.41
CA ALA A 194 -2.26 -12.70 9.51
C ALA A 194 -3.58 -13.33 9.99
N LEU A 195 -3.53 -14.58 10.46
CA LEU A 195 -4.69 -15.32 10.95
C LEU A 195 -5.24 -14.74 12.26
N THR A 196 -4.37 -14.39 13.20
CA THR A 196 -4.79 -13.90 14.52
C THR A 196 -5.24 -12.44 14.50
N SER A 197 -4.65 -11.60 13.65
CA SER A 197 -5.00 -10.17 13.58
C SER A 197 -6.20 -9.87 12.68
N VAL A 198 -6.49 -10.74 11.70
CA VAL A 198 -7.54 -10.53 10.68
C VAL A 198 -7.37 -9.18 9.96
N LYS A 199 -6.13 -8.73 9.82
CA LYS A 199 -5.75 -7.45 9.23
C LYS A 199 -5.54 -7.58 7.72
N ARG A 200 -5.73 -6.48 6.99
CA ARG A 200 -5.37 -6.44 5.56
C ARG A 200 -3.85 -6.50 5.43
N VAL A 201 -3.36 -7.00 4.30
CA VAL A 201 -1.91 -7.05 4.00
C VAL A 201 -1.23 -5.70 4.21
N GLY A 202 -1.90 -4.59 3.83
CA GLY A 202 -1.35 -3.25 4.03
C GLY A 202 -1.19 -2.86 5.50
N ASP A 203 -2.07 -3.33 6.38
CA ASP A 203 -1.97 -3.09 7.83
C ASP A 203 -0.86 -3.96 8.44
N LEU A 204 -0.75 -5.22 8.00
CA LEU A 204 0.31 -6.13 8.42
C LEU A 204 1.70 -5.59 8.06
N GLN A 205 1.86 -5.07 6.85
CA GLN A 205 3.10 -4.43 6.40
C GLN A 205 3.45 -3.16 7.20
N ALA A 206 2.45 -2.50 7.77
CA ALA A 206 2.66 -1.29 8.55
C ALA A 206 3.18 -1.58 9.96
N LEU A 207 3.06 -2.81 10.47
CA LEU A 207 3.62 -3.19 11.78
C LEU A 207 5.13 -2.94 11.83
N SER A 208 5.62 -2.64 13.03
CA SER A 208 7.01 -2.26 13.27
C SER A 208 7.57 -2.88 14.53
N ALA A 209 8.77 -3.43 14.43
CA ALA A 209 9.55 -3.91 15.57
C ALA A 209 10.36 -2.79 16.26
N ASN A 210 10.19 -1.52 15.84
CA ASN A 210 10.80 -0.39 16.53
C ASN A 210 10.29 -0.32 17.98
N SER A 211 11.14 0.04 18.94
CA SER A 211 10.79 0.12 20.37
C SER A 211 9.60 1.02 20.68
N SER A 212 9.32 2.03 19.85
CA SER A 212 8.12 2.87 19.96
C SER A 212 6.81 2.18 19.56
N CYS A 213 6.90 1.06 18.83
CA CYS A 213 5.79 0.33 18.23
C CYS A 213 5.64 -1.10 18.78
N LEU A 214 6.58 -1.57 19.59
CA LEU A 214 6.62 -2.91 20.14
C LEU A 214 6.67 -2.84 21.66
N GLU A 215 5.70 -3.46 22.32
CA GLU A 215 5.61 -3.48 23.78
C GLU A 215 5.34 -4.90 24.26
N PHE A 216 6.17 -5.36 25.20
CA PHE A 216 6.00 -6.63 25.88
C PHE A 216 5.19 -6.41 27.16
N GLY A 217 4.17 -7.24 27.34
CA GLY A 217 3.41 -7.30 28.57
C GLY A 217 4.25 -7.81 29.74
N PRO A 218 3.76 -7.66 30.98
CA PRO A 218 4.44 -8.22 32.15
C PRO A 218 4.64 -9.73 31.98
N ALA A 219 5.84 -10.20 32.32
CA ALA A 219 6.27 -11.59 32.22
C ALA A 219 6.06 -12.22 30.82
N ASP A 220 6.22 -11.42 29.76
CA ASP A 220 6.04 -11.85 28.36
C ASP A 220 4.67 -12.48 28.06
N SER A 221 3.65 -12.13 28.85
CA SER A 221 2.29 -12.66 28.72
C SER A 221 1.61 -12.29 27.41
N HIS A 222 2.03 -11.18 26.79
CA HIS A 222 1.53 -10.74 25.49
C HIS A 222 2.52 -9.77 24.83
N ILE A 223 2.32 -9.55 23.54
CA ILE A 223 3.08 -8.58 22.75
C ILE A 223 2.09 -7.66 22.04
N VAL A 224 2.31 -6.35 22.13
CA VAL A 224 1.57 -5.34 21.37
C VAL A 224 2.46 -4.84 20.24
N LEU A 225 2.03 -5.08 19.01
CA LEU A 225 2.64 -4.56 17.78
C LEU A 225 1.75 -3.46 17.20
N ARG A 226 2.33 -2.27 17.01
CA ARG A 226 1.66 -1.09 16.47
C ARG A 226 2.15 -0.77 15.06
N PRO A 227 1.29 -0.20 14.19
CA PRO A 227 1.74 0.36 12.93
C PRO A 227 2.75 1.49 13.13
N ARG A 228 3.64 1.69 12.15
CA ARG A 228 4.59 2.81 12.15
C ARG A 228 3.84 4.15 12.23
N PRO A 229 4.38 5.16 12.95
CA PRO A 229 3.79 6.49 12.99
C PRO A 229 3.56 7.06 11.59
N GLY A 230 2.41 7.72 11.39
CA GLY A 230 2.03 8.28 10.10
C GLY A 230 1.40 7.28 9.11
N TYR A 231 1.27 6.00 9.47
CA TYR A 231 0.48 5.06 8.68
C TYR A 231 -1.00 5.43 8.71
N VAL A 232 -1.60 5.54 7.53
CA VAL A 232 -3.05 5.75 7.35
C VAL A 232 -3.60 4.56 6.57
N PRO A 233 -4.46 3.73 7.19
CA PRO A 233 -5.12 2.62 6.50
C PRO A 233 -5.91 3.11 5.27
N LYS A 234 -6.03 2.24 4.26
CA LYS A 234 -6.88 2.48 3.08
C LYS A 234 -8.33 2.06 3.30
#